data_AF-A0AAW2EH64-F1
#
_entry.id   AF-A0AAW2EH64-F1
#
_cell.length_a   1.000
_cell.length_b   1.000
_cell.length_c   1.000
_cell.angle_alpha   90.00
_cell.angle_beta   90.00
_cell.angle_gamma   90.00
#
_symmetry.space_group_name_H-M   'P 1'
#
loop_
_entity.id
_entity.type
_entity.pdbx_description
1 polymer ?
#
loop_
_entity_poly.entity_id
_entity_poly.type
_entity_poly.pdbx_seq_one_letter_code
_entity_poly.pdbx_strand_id
1 'polypeptide(L)' 'MNTTQEQKEILLEWMKQHPDVARGRLRRKGESKHQMEVLLQELSTSMNSVVYGPKKSSMEWIKVINFNL' A
#
# COMPACT_ATOMS: atom_id res chain seq x y z
N MET A 1 -16.40 2.42 6.27
CA MET A 1 -16.04 0.98 6.29
C MET A 1 -14.61 0.83 6.78
N ASN A 2 -14.37 -0.11 7.67
CA ASN A 2 -13.02 -0.47 8.10
C ASN A 2 -12.36 -1.38 7.06
N THR A 3 -11.04 -1.36 6.98
CA THR A 3 -10.26 -2.30 6.15
C THR A 3 -10.58 -3.72 6.58
N THR A 4 -10.92 -4.59 5.61
CA THR A 4 -11.28 -5.99 5.89
C THR A 4 -10.05 -6.82 6.25
N GLN A 5 -10.26 -8.02 6.78
CA GLN A 5 -9.17 -8.94 7.09
C GLN A 5 -8.38 -9.34 5.83
N GLU A 6 -9.08 -9.65 4.73
CA GLU A 6 -8.48 -9.96 3.43
C GLU A 6 -7.62 -8.81 2.90
N GLN A 7 -8.13 -7.57 2.97
CA GLN A 7 -7.33 -6.39 2.61
C GLN A 7 -6.11 -6.20 3.52
N LYS A 8 -6.20 -6.52 4.82
CA LYS A 8 -5.03 -6.47 5.72
C LYS A 8 -3.99 -7.54 5.35
N GLU A 9 -4.42 -8.73 4.95
CA GLU A 9 -3.51 -9.81 4.53
C GLU A 9 -2.78 -9.45 3.24
N ILE A 10 -3.48 -8.91 2.24
CA ILE A 10 -2.88 -8.39 1.01
C ILE A 10 -1.84 -7.31 1.34
N LEU A 11 -2.20 -6.39 2.24
CA LEU A 11 -1.29 -5.33 2.66
C LEU A 11 -0.04 -5.88 3.35
N LEU A 12 -0.19 -6.86 4.25
CA LEU A 12 0.93 -7.47 4.97
C LEU A 12 1.86 -8.23 4.02
N GLU A 13 1.32 -9.02 3.08
CA GLU A 13 2.11 -9.71 2.06
C GLU A 13 2.88 -8.71 1.19
N TRP A 14 2.22 -7.64 0.75
CA TRP A 14 2.86 -6.58 -0.03
C TRP A 14 3.98 -5.88 0.75
N MET A 15 3.76 -5.59 2.04
CA MET A 15 4.79 -4.98 2.91
C MET A 15 6.03 -5.88 3.07
N LYS A 16 5.86 -7.20 3.12
CA LYS A 16 7.00 -8.15 3.16
C LYS A 16 7.82 -8.10 1.88
N GLN A 17 7.17 -7.91 0.73
CA GLN A 17 7.82 -7.80 -0.59
C GLN A 17 8.47 -6.42 -0.80
N HIS A 18 7.93 -5.37 -0.18
CA HIS A 18 8.41 -4.00 -0.29
C HIS A 18 8.79 -3.40 1.09
N PRO A 19 9.79 -3.99 1.79
CA PRO A 19 10.13 -3.62 3.16
C PRO A 19 10.64 -2.17 3.31
N ASP A 20 11.16 -1.58 2.24
CA ASP A 20 11.59 -0.18 2.24
C ASP A 20 10.40 0.78 2.29
N VAL A 21 9.34 0.47 1.54
CA VAL A 21 8.10 1.23 1.58
C VAL A 21 7.42 1.05 2.93
N ALA A 22 7.38 -0.18 3.43
CA ALA A 22 6.84 -0.50 4.76
C ALA A 22 7.63 0.14 5.92
N ARG A 23 8.85 0.62 5.72
CA ARG A 23 9.63 1.34 6.74
C ARG A 23 9.49 2.86 6.64
N GLY A 24 8.52 3.35 5.86
CA GLY A 24 8.37 4.77 5.56
C GLY A 24 9.54 5.34 4.73
N ARG A 25 10.45 4.49 4.24
CA ARG A 25 11.56 4.87 3.36
C ARG A 25 11.10 4.85 1.92
N LEU A 26 9.98 5.54 1.66
CA LEU A 26 9.35 5.70 0.34
C LEU A 26 10.26 6.37 -0.71
N ARG A 27 11.43 6.87 -0.30
CA ARG A 27 12.43 7.46 -1.18
C ARG A 27 13.82 7.03 -0.73
N ARG A 28 14.42 6.04 -1.39
CA ARG A 28 15.88 5.96 -1.40
C ARG A 28 16.41 7.11 -2.26
N LYS A 29 17.56 7.66 -1.88
CA LYS A 29 18.24 8.72 -2.66
C LYS A 29 18.59 8.14 -4.04
N GLY A 30 17.82 8.47 -5.07
CA GLY A 30 17.98 7.95 -6.44
C GLY A 30 16.79 7.19 -7.02
N GLU A 31 15.76 6.83 -6.23
CA GLU A 31 14.52 6.26 -6.78
C GLU A 31 13.63 7.36 -7.36
N SER A 32 13.05 7.11 -8.53
CA SER A 32 12.16 8.08 -9.17
C SER A 32 10.83 8.13 -8.42
N LYS A 33 10.28 9.34 -8.22
CA LYS A 33 8.91 9.54 -7.71
C LYS A 33 7.88 8.68 -8.47
N HIS A 34 8.12 8.49 -9.76
CA HIS A 34 7.27 7.70 -10.65
C HIS A 34 7.24 6.21 -10.29
N GLN A 35 8.40 5.58 -10.03
CA GLN A 35 8.45 4.18 -9.59
C GLN A 35 7.66 3.95 -8.31
N MET A 36 7.73 4.90 -7.38
CA MET A 36 6.97 4.82 -6.14
C MET A 36 5.46 4.93 -6.38
N GLU A 37 5.04 5.86 -7.26
CA GLU A 37 3.63 5.98 -7.67
C GLU A 37 3.11 4.69 -8.31
N VAL A 38 3.92 4.03 -9.16
CA VAL A 38 3.55 2.76 -9.79
C VAL A 38 3.35 1.65 -8.75
N LEU A 39 4.29 1.49 -7.81
CA LEU A 39 4.19 0.49 -6.74
C LEU A 39 2.94 0.68 -5.86
N LEU A 40 2.65 1.94 -5.52
CA LEU A 40 1.47 2.27 -4.71
C LEU A 40 0.16 2.12 -5.50
N GLN A 41 0.20 2.32 -6.82
CA GLN A 41 -0.94 2.08 -7.70
C GLN A 41 -1.23 0.58 -7.84
N GLU A 42 -0.19 -0.25 -7.91
CA GLU A 42 -0.30 -1.71 -7.90
C GLU A 42 -0.96 -2.20 -6.60
N LEU A 43 -0.46 -1.75 -5.44
CA LEU A 43 -1.07 -2.05 -4.15
C LEU A 43 -2.54 -1.61 -4.11
N SER A 44 -2.83 -0.38 -4.56
CA SER A 44 -4.20 0.12 -4.60
C SER A 44 -5.12 -0.76 -5.45
N THR A 45 -4.61 -1.27 -6.57
CA THR A 45 -5.37 -2.15 -7.48
C THR A 45 -5.66 -3.48 -6.80
N SER A 46 -4.66 -4.09 -6.17
CA SER A 46 -4.81 -5.35 -5.41
C SER A 46 -5.75 -5.21 -4.21
N MET A 47 -5.63 -4.13 -3.43
CA MET A 47 -6.54 -3.86 -2.29
C MET A 47 -7.98 -3.61 -2.75
N ASN A 48 -8.13 -3.00 -3.94
CA ASN A 48 -9.41 -2.70 -4.54
C ASN A 48 -9.95 -3.87 -5.40
N SER A 49 -9.30 -5.03 -5.48
CA SER A 49 -9.86 -6.21 -6.16
C SER A 49 -10.77 -7.04 -5.25
N VAL A 50 -10.57 -6.97 -3.93
CA VAL A 50 -11.37 -7.67 -2.91
C VAL A 50 -12.86 -7.30 -3.02
N VAL A 51 -13.78 -8.26 -3.04
CA VAL A 51 -15.21 -8.01 -3.27
C VAL A 51 -15.82 -7.04 -2.25
N TYR A 52 -15.43 -7.16 -0.98
CA TYR A 52 -15.96 -6.36 0.12
C TYR A 52 -14.88 -5.51 0.80
N GLY A 53 -15.25 -4.29 1.18
CA GLY A 53 -14.37 -3.37 1.91
C GLY A 53 -14.24 -2.01 1.25
N PRO A 54 -13.53 -1.07 1.90
CA PRO A 54 -13.26 0.23 1.33
C PRO A 54 -12.45 0.13 0.03
N LYS A 55 -12.86 0.89 -0.98
CA LYS A 55 -12.05 1.19 -2.17
C LYS A 55 -11.40 2.54 -1.95
N LYS A 56 -10.09 2.62 -2.10
CA LYS A 56 -9.31 3.82 -1.81
C LYS A 56 -8.30 4.07 -2.92
N SER A 57 -7.90 5.31 -3.09
CA SER A 57 -6.76 5.67 -3.91
C SER A 57 -5.44 5.18 -3.28
N SER A 58 -4.39 5.11 -4.09
CA SER A 58 -3.03 4.83 -3.65
C SER A 58 -2.59 5.75 -2.49
N MET A 59 -2.88 7.05 -2.58
CA MET A 59 -2.57 8.03 -1.52
C MET A 59 -3.33 7.79 -0.21
N GLU A 60 -4.57 7.32 -0.29
CA GLU A 60 -5.34 6.97 0.91
C GLU A 60 -4.85 5.67 1.55
N TRP A 61 -4.41 4.69 0.74
CA TRP A 61 -3.78 3.47 1.25
C TRP A 61 -2.45 3.75 1.95
N ILE A 62 -1.63 4.69 1.46
CA ILE A 62 -0.40 5.12 2.15
C ILE A 62 -0.69 5.62 3.57
N LYS A 63 -1.79 6.35 3.77
CA LYS A 63 -2.16 6.80 5.13
C LYS A 63 -2.43 5.62 6.04
N VAL A 64 -3.13 4.59 5.55
CA VAL A 64 -3.38 3.36 6.31
C VAL A 64 -2.08 2.64 6.65
N ILE A 65 -1.14 2.58 5.70
CA ILE A 65 0.20 2.00 5.90
C ILE A 65 0.95 2.75 7.01
N ASN A 66 1.05 4.06 6.91
CA ASN A 66 1.80 4.90 7.86
C ASN A 66 1.18 4.97 9.26
N PHE A 67 -0.12 4.66 9.42
CA PHE A 67 -0.80 4.64 10.72
C PHE A 67 -0.70 3.30 11.46
N ASN A 68 -0.34 2.20 10.77
CA ASN A 68 -0.21 0.86 11.37
C ASN A 68 1.26 0.46 11.59
N LEU A 69 2.19 1.41 11.46
CA LEU A 69 3.62 1.32 11.75
C LEU A 69 3.95 2.29 12.90
#